data_AF-A0A8S9LHJ4-F1
#
_entry.id   AF-A0A8S9LHJ4-F1
#
_cell.length_a   1.000
_cell.length_b   1.000
_cell.length_c   1.000
_cell.angle_alpha   90.00
_cell.angle_beta   90.00
_cell.angle_gamma   90.00
#
_symmetry.space_group_name_H-M   'P 1'
#
loop_
_entity.id
_entity.type
_entity.pdbx_description
1 polymer ?
#
loop_
_entity_poly.entity_id
_entity_poly.type
_entity_poly.pdbx_seq_one_letter_code
_entity_poly.pdbx_strand_id
1 'polypeptide(L)'
;MATSVDNRHYPRLNPAINGVVRSFKPPPIPSPRHQNKTVSFLTEKVIVKENKNDAVDDSYDSSDDEDESHNRNVSYYKEMIRKSNSDVEPSILDSRDESTADNWIHRNSSMVRLTGKHPFNAEPPLPRLMHHGFITPVPLHYVRNHGTVPKADWSEWTVEITGLVKRPAKFTMEQLISEFPSREFPVTLVCAGNRRKEQNMVKQTIGFNWGSAGVSTSLWKGVPLSEILGRCGIYSRKGGGLNVCFEGAEDLPGGGGSKYGTSIKKEMAMDPARDIILAYMQNGELLTPDHGFPVRIIVPGFIGGRMVKWLKRIIVTPQESDSYYHYKDNRSETPRFVSVRYQCCSLEEQRNHTRGFAEADSCFAGCF
;
A
#
# COMPACT_ATOMS: atom_id res chain seq x y z
N MET A 1 -32.56 -9.30 -17.67
CA MET A 1 -33.53 -9.19 -16.56
C MET A 1 -32.77 -9.02 -15.27
N ALA A 2 -33.09 -7.97 -14.52
CA ALA A 2 -32.44 -7.62 -13.26
C ALA A 2 -32.80 -8.63 -12.17
N THR A 3 -31.84 -8.98 -11.32
CA THR A 3 -32.10 -9.44 -9.95
C THR A 3 -31.16 -8.72 -9.00
N SER A 4 -31.80 -7.94 -8.13
CA SER A 4 -31.25 -7.25 -6.96
C SER A 4 -30.61 -8.26 -6.02
N VAL A 5 -29.46 -7.92 -5.44
CA VAL A 5 -28.92 -8.63 -4.27
C VAL A 5 -29.06 -7.69 -3.09
N ASP A 6 -30.03 -8.01 -2.24
CA ASP A 6 -30.32 -7.27 -1.01
C ASP A 6 -29.12 -7.26 -0.06
N ASN A 7 -28.81 -6.07 0.46
CA ASN A 7 -27.85 -5.86 1.53
C ASN A 7 -28.37 -6.50 2.83
N ARG A 8 -27.92 -7.72 3.13
CA ARG A 8 -28.09 -8.31 4.46
C ARG A 8 -27.35 -7.46 5.49
N HIS A 9 -28.12 -6.79 6.34
CA HIS A 9 -27.63 -6.17 7.57
C HIS A 9 -27.23 -7.27 8.55
N TYR A 10 -25.98 -7.23 9.03
CA TYR A 10 -25.56 -8.04 10.18
C TYR A 10 -26.13 -7.41 11.46
N PRO A 11 -26.87 -8.15 12.30
CA PRO A 11 -27.28 -7.64 13.60
C PRO A 11 -26.08 -7.52 14.56
N ARG A 12 -26.14 -6.49 15.40
CA ARG A 12 -25.15 -6.16 16.43
C ARG A 12 -24.80 -7.38 17.28
N LEU A 13 -23.50 -7.65 17.43
CA LEU A 13 -22.98 -8.60 18.42
C LEU A 13 -23.27 -8.06 19.83
N ASN A 14 -24.04 -8.82 20.61
CA ASN A 14 -24.19 -8.63 22.05
C ASN A 14 -22.92 -9.13 22.76
N PRO A 15 -22.32 -8.37 23.70
CA PRO A 15 -21.12 -8.80 24.41
C PRO A 15 -21.52 -9.60 25.65
N ALA A 16 -21.28 -10.91 25.65
CA ALA A 16 -21.38 -11.72 26.86
C ALA A 16 -20.35 -12.86 26.84
N ILE A 17 -19.08 -12.53 27.05
CA ILE A 17 -18.09 -13.46 27.61
C ILE A 17 -17.17 -12.66 28.54
N ASN A 18 -17.23 -13.00 29.84
CA ASN A 18 -16.34 -12.50 30.89
C ASN A 18 -14.89 -12.91 30.61
N GLY A 19 -14.07 -11.95 30.17
CA GLY A 19 -12.62 -12.06 30.10
C GLY A 19 -11.98 -11.02 31.02
N VAL A 20 -11.15 -11.47 31.95
CA VAL A 20 -10.44 -10.64 32.94
C VAL A 20 -9.56 -9.61 32.23
N VAL A 21 -9.92 -8.33 32.31
CA VAL A 21 -9.09 -7.21 31.82
C VAL A 21 -8.03 -6.90 32.88
N ARG A 22 -6.78 -7.29 32.64
CA ARG A 22 -5.64 -6.79 33.43
C ARG A 22 -5.28 -5.39 32.93
N SER A 23 -5.54 -4.38 33.78
CA SER A 23 -5.06 -3.01 33.58
C SER A 23 -3.53 -2.98 33.68
N PHE A 24 -2.87 -2.59 32.58
CA PHE A 24 -1.46 -2.21 32.61
C PHE A 24 -1.35 -0.77 33.11
N LYS A 25 -0.73 -0.56 34.27
CA LYS A 25 -0.32 0.77 34.75
C LYS A 25 0.99 1.18 34.05
N PRO A 26 1.11 2.40 33.52
CA PRO A 26 2.39 2.93 33.04
C PRO A 26 3.35 3.19 34.21
N PRO A 27 4.68 3.07 33.99
CA PRO A 27 5.69 3.32 35.02
C PRO A 27 5.81 4.82 35.38
N PRO A 28 6.31 5.15 36.58
CA PRO A 28 6.36 6.54 37.05
C PRO A 28 7.44 7.37 36.33
N ILE A 29 7.10 8.65 36.13
CA ILE A 29 7.92 9.69 35.48
C ILE A 29 9.10 10.08 36.39
N PRO A 30 10.35 10.18 35.89
CA PRO A 30 11.46 10.79 36.63
C PRO A 30 11.42 12.33 36.53
N SER A 31 11.55 13.02 37.67
CA SER A 31 11.64 14.47 37.76
C SER A 31 12.95 15.02 37.15
N PRO A 32 12.96 16.21 36.53
CA PRO A 32 14.14 16.73 35.84
C PRO A 32 15.15 17.34 36.83
N ARG A 33 16.40 16.86 36.78
CA ARG A 33 17.56 17.56 37.34
C ARG A 33 18.19 18.44 36.26
N HIS A 34 18.24 19.74 36.52
CA HIS A 34 19.02 20.73 35.78
C HIS A 34 20.47 20.31 35.61
N GLN A 35 20.97 20.28 34.37
CA GLN A 35 22.37 20.61 34.07
C GLN A 35 22.46 21.38 32.76
N ASN A 36 22.84 22.65 32.87
CA ASN A 36 23.32 23.49 31.78
C ASN A 36 24.58 22.90 31.18
N LYS A 37 24.60 22.63 29.87
CA LYS A 37 25.83 22.71 29.06
C LYS A 37 25.51 23.23 27.66
N THR A 38 25.98 24.44 27.44
CA THR A 38 26.11 25.16 26.18
C THR A 38 27.10 24.44 25.25
N VAL A 39 26.73 24.20 23.99
CA VAL A 39 27.68 24.20 22.87
C VAL A 39 26.96 24.74 21.63
N SER A 40 27.53 25.79 21.05
CA SER A 40 27.13 26.50 19.84
C SER A 40 27.35 25.67 18.58
N PHE A 41 26.59 25.92 17.49
CA PHE A 41 27.14 26.43 16.22
C PHE A 41 26.01 26.85 15.27
N LEU A 42 25.92 28.18 15.10
CA LEU A 42 25.60 29.00 13.92
C LEU A 42 24.69 28.44 12.81
N THR A 43 23.44 28.90 12.82
CA THR A 43 22.64 29.16 11.61
C THR A 43 22.64 30.67 11.33
N GLU A 44 22.93 31.06 10.09
CA GLU A 44 22.82 32.45 9.63
C GLU A 44 21.35 32.89 9.60
N LYS A 45 21.10 34.03 10.23
CA LYS A 45 19.80 34.69 10.37
C LYS A 45 19.46 35.46 9.09
N VAL A 46 18.23 35.27 8.60
CA VAL A 46 17.51 36.35 7.91
C VAL A 46 16.57 37.00 8.92
N ILE A 47 16.75 38.31 9.08
CA ILE A 47 16.12 39.18 10.08
C ILE A 47 14.77 39.66 9.54
N VAL A 48 13.70 39.46 10.32
CA VAL A 48 12.45 40.23 10.17
C VAL A 48 12.24 41.03 11.47
N LYS A 49 12.03 42.33 11.31
CA LYS A 49 11.81 43.31 12.38
C LYS A 49 10.43 43.13 13.02
N GLU A 50 10.37 42.99 14.33
CA GLU A 50 9.14 43.17 15.12
C GLU A 50 8.94 44.66 15.45
N ASN A 51 7.74 45.16 15.21
CA ASN A 51 7.22 46.38 15.82
C ASN A 51 6.28 45.98 16.95
N LYS A 52 6.57 46.45 18.16
CA LYS A 52 5.68 46.39 19.33
C LYS A 52 4.49 47.32 19.13
N ASN A 53 3.30 46.86 19.49
CA ASN A 53 2.27 47.68 20.13
C ASN A 53 1.36 46.76 20.96
N ASP A 54 1.22 47.13 22.23
CA ASP A 54 0.38 46.48 23.22
C ASP A 54 -1.11 46.73 22.95
N ALA A 55 -1.92 45.68 22.96
CA ALA A 55 -3.33 45.73 23.36
C ALA A 55 -3.79 44.31 23.73
N VAL A 56 -4.32 44.18 24.95
CA VAL A 56 -4.89 42.98 25.53
C VAL A 56 -6.25 42.70 24.88
N ASP A 57 -6.46 41.51 24.33
CA ASP A 57 -7.79 40.95 24.06
C ASP A 57 -7.78 39.44 24.35
N ASP A 58 -8.73 39.02 25.17
CA ASP A 58 -8.94 37.64 25.61
C ASP A 58 -9.49 36.82 24.44
N SER A 59 -8.69 35.89 23.90
CA SER A 59 -9.24 34.80 23.09
C SER A 59 -8.53 33.48 23.40
N TYR A 60 -9.37 32.47 23.62
CA TYR A 60 -9.02 31.08 23.88
C TYR A 60 -7.95 30.56 22.91
N ASP A 61 -6.72 30.41 23.41
CA ASP A 61 -5.66 29.70 22.71
C ASP A 61 -5.83 28.20 22.93
N SER A 62 -6.21 27.50 21.87
CA SER A 62 -6.21 26.06 21.76
C SER A 62 -5.45 25.71 20.48
N SER A 63 -4.16 26.04 20.44
CA SER A 63 -3.30 25.70 19.29
C SER A 63 -1.98 24.99 19.65
N ASP A 64 -1.62 24.84 20.92
CA ASP A 64 -0.32 24.27 21.31
C ASP A 64 -0.25 22.72 21.35
N ASP A 65 -1.38 22.02 21.42
CA ASP A 65 -1.37 20.55 21.59
C ASP A 65 -1.11 19.77 20.28
N GLU A 66 -1.50 20.30 19.12
CA GLU A 66 -1.31 19.60 17.84
C GLU A 66 0.15 19.63 17.37
N ASP A 67 0.85 20.76 17.56
CA ASP A 67 2.24 20.94 17.12
C ASP A 67 3.24 20.10 17.92
N GLU A 68 3.04 19.95 19.23
CA GLU A 68 3.85 19.02 20.04
C GLU A 68 3.64 17.56 19.63
N SER A 69 2.40 17.17 19.33
CA SER A 69 2.07 15.80 18.93
C SER A 69 2.69 15.42 17.59
N HIS A 70 2.69 16.35 16.62
CA HIS A 70 3.26 16.15 15.30
C HIS A 70 4.79 16.05 15.38
N ASN A 71 5.43 16.91 16.17
CA ASN A 71 6.88 16.93 16.32
C ASN A 71 7.42 15.67 17.03
N ARG A 72 6.68 15.15 18.03
CA ARG A 72 6.98 13.86 18.68
C ARG A 72 6.87 12.68 17.71
N ASN A 73 5.84 12.66 16.87
CA ASN A 73 5.65 11.60 15.86
C ASN A 73 6.75 11.61 14.78
N VAL A 74 7.17 12.80 14.32
CA VAL A 74 8.28 12.95 13.36
C VAL A 74 9.59 12.46 13.96
N SER A 75 9.86 12.77 15.23
CA SER A 75 11.05 12.26 15.94
C SER A 75 11.03 10.73 16.07
N TYR A 76 9.86 10.15 16.36
CA TYR A 76 9.69 8.71 16.54
C TYR A 76 10.01 7.91 15.27
N TYR A 77 9.41 8.24 14.13
CA TYR A 77 9.66 7.49 12.89
C TYR A 77 11.09 7.67 12.38
N LYS A 78 11.70 8.85 12.57
CA LYS A 78 13.11 9.07 12.24
C LYS A 78 14.03 8.13 13.01
N GLU A 79 13.77 7.94 14.31
CA GLU A 79 14.54 6.99 15.12
C GLU A 79 14.34 5.54 14.64
N MET A 80 13.10 5.15 14.31
CA MET A 80 12.82 3.81 13.76
C MET A 80 13.52 3.56 12.43
N ILE A 81 13.53 4.55 11.52
CA ILE A 81 14.24 4.47 10.24
C ILE A 81 15.75 4.34 10.47
N ARG A 82 16.30 5.14 11.39
CA ARG A 82 17.72 5.06 11.75
C ARG A 82 18.09 3.68 12.28
N LYS A 83 17.26 3.13 13.16
CA LYS A 83 17.44 1.79 13.72
C LYS A 83 17.24 0.69 12.68
N SER A 84 16.28 0.82 11.77
CA SER A 84 16.10 -0.18 10.72
C SER A 84 17.31 -0.21 9.80
N ASN A 85 17.92 0.94 9.52
CA ASN A 85 19.05 1.07 8.60
C ASN A 85 20.42 0.76 9.23
N SER A 86 20.56 0.57 10.55
CA SER A 86 21.89 0.39 11.18
C SER A 86 22.63 -0.86 10.71
N ASP A 87 21.89 -1.93 10.39
CA ASP A 87 22.44 -3.25 10.08
C ASP A 87 22.02 -3.74 8.67
N VAL A 88 21.64 -2.80 7.79
CA VAL A 88 21.34 -3.11 6.39
C VAL A 88 22.61 -2.96 5.56
N GLU A 89 22.96 -4.01 4.83
CA GLU A 89 24.07 -3.95 3.89
C GLU A 89 23.74 -2.96 2.76
N PRO A 90 24.74 -2.20 2.27
CA PRO A 90 24.52 -1.28 1.17
C PRO A 90 24.07 -2.02 -0.09
N SER A 91 23.20 -1.38 -0.86
CA SER A 91 22.84 -1.87 -2.20
C SER A 91 24.04 -1.72 -3.15
N ILE A 92 24.30 -2.76 -3.93
CA ILE A 92 25.43 -2.84 -4.87
C ILE A 92 24.95 -3.05 -6.30
N LEU A 93 25.79 -2.75 -7.28
CA LEU A 93 25.61 -3.29 -8.63
C LEU A 93 25.85 -4.80 -8.58
N ASP A 94 24.77 -5.56 -8.70
CA ASP A 94 24.78 -7.01 -8.61
C ASP A 94 25.19 -7.60 -9.96
N SER A 95 26.21 -8.47 -9.97
CA SER A 95 26.71 -9.10 -11.21
C SER A 95 25.63 -9.90 -11.94
N ARG A 96 24.58 -10.32 -11.24
CA ARG A 96 23.41 -10.99 -11.84
C ARG A 96 22.61 -10.07 -12.78
N ASP A 97 22.71 -8.75 -12.60
CA ASP A 97 21.98 -7.74 -13.37
C ASP A 97 22.77 -7.18 -14.57
N GLU A 98 24.08 -7.43 -14.67
CA GLU A 98 24.97 -6.88 -15.72
C GLU A 98 24.43 -7.06 -17.14
N SER A 99 23.85 -8.22 -17.43
CA SER A 99 23.31 -8.58 -18.74
C SER A 99 21.82 -8.20 -18.92
N THR A 100 21.27 -7.33 -18.06
CA THR A 100 19.86 -6.93 -18.07
C THR A 100 19.71 -5.44 -18.34
N ALA A 101 18.51 -5.00 -18.72
CA ALA A 101 18.21 -3.58 -18.89
C ALA A 101 18.29 -2.76 -17.59
N ASP A 102 18.29 -3.45 -16.43
CA ASP A 102 18.34 -2.86 -15.09
C ASP A 102 19.76 -2.86 -14.50
N ASN A 103 20.81 -3.05 -15.30
CA ASN A 103 22.22 -3.16 -14.85
C ASN A 103 22.80 -1.93 -14.13
N TRP A 104 22.06 -0.83 -14.11
CA TRP A 104 22.41 0.45 -13.49
C TRP A 104 21.82 0.60 -12.08
N ILE A 105 21.00 -0.35 -11.62
CA ILE A 105 20.28 -0.27 -10.36
C ILE A 105 21.04 -1.01 -9.27
N HIS A 106 21.30 -0.32 -8.17
CA HIS A 106 21.89 -0.94 -6.99
C HIS A 106 20.81 -1.73 -6.23
N ARG A 107 21.07 -3.01 -5.96
CA ARG A 107 20.16 -3.90 -5.23
C ARG A 107 20.89 -4.59 -4.09
N ASN A 108 20.16 -4.91 -3.02
CA ASN A 108 20.73 -5.67 -1.91
C ASN A 108 20.89 -7.14 -2.33
N SER A 109 22.11 -7.67 -2.22
CA SER A 109 22.46 -9.01 -2.70
C SER A 109 21.75 -10.14 -1.94
N SER A 110 21.31 -9.87 -0.70
CA SER A 110 20.61 -10.84 0.16
C SER A 110 19.16 -11.08 -0.24
N MET A 111 18.60 -10.26 -1.14
CA MET A 111 17.23 -10.40 -1.63
C MET A 111 17.05 -11.72 -2.39
N VAL A 112 15.94 -12.40 -2.12
CA VAL A 112 15.59 -13.68 -2.75
C VAL A 112 14.89 -13.39 -4.07
N ARG A 113 15.57 -13.65 -5.19
CA ARG A 113 15.01 -13.47 -6.55
C ARG A 113 14.01 -14.59 -6.88
N LEU A 114 12.81 -14.21 -7.31
CA LEU A 114 11.67 -15.11 -7.50
C LEU A 114 11.38 -15.46 -8.97
N THR A 115 11.92 -14.68 -9.90
CA THR A 115 11.71 -14.82 -11.36
C THR A 115 13.02 -14.91 -12.14
N GLY A 116 14.09 -15.40 -11.51
CA GLY A 116 15.43 -15.42 -12.10
C GLY A 116 16.09 -14.03 -12.09
N LYS A 117 16.74 -13.65 -13.20
CA LYS A 117 17.48 -12.37 -13.30
C LYS A 117 16.53 -11.19 -13.54
N HIS A 118 15.64 -11.30 -14.53
CA HIS A 118 14.79 -10.21 -15.00
C HIS A 118 13.46 -10.74 -15.55
N PRO A 119 12.31 -10.05 -15.37
CA PRO A 119 12.11 -8.84 -14.55
C PRO A 119 12.42 -9.07 -13.08
N PHE A 120 12.88 -8.03 -12.38
CA PHE A 120 13.26 -8.17 -10.97
C PHE A 120 12.03 -8.30 -10.07
N ASN A 121 11.85 -9.49 -9.50
CA ASN A 121 10.88 -9.77 -8.45
C ASN A 121 11.61 -10.43 -7.31
N ALA A 122 11.58 -9.80 -6.14
CA ALA A 122 12.33 -10.28 -5.00
C ALA A 122 11.64 -9.96 -3.68
N GLU A 123 11.86 -10.82 -2.70
CA GLU A 123 11.46 -10.62 -1.31
C GLU A 123 12.67 -10.70 -0.38
N PRO A 124 12.68 -9.98 0.76
CA PRO A 124 13.73 -10.15 1.75
C PRO A 124 13.65 -11.55 2.38
N PRO A 125 14.78 -12.11 2.85
CA PRO A 125 14.73 -13.28 3.71
C PRO A 125 13.86 -13.00 4.95
N LEU A 126 12.87 -13.86 5.22
CA LEU A 126 11.90 -13.63 6.29
C LEU A 126 12.53 -13.31 7.66
N PRO A 127 13.59 -14.01 8.13
CA PRO A 127 14.24 -13.65 9.39
C PRO A 127 14.82 -12.23 9.40
N ARG A 128 15.36 -11.76 8.26
CA ARG A 128 15.87 -10.39 8.13
C ARG A 128 14.72 -9.39 8.17
N LEU A 129 13.64 -9.64 7.43
CA LEU A 129 12.45 -8.77 7.46
C LEU A 129 11.93 -8.58 8.90
N MET A 130 11.78 -9.68 9.64
CA MET A 130 11.33 -9.64 11.04
C MET A 130 12.31 -8.92 11.96
N HIS A 131 13.63 -9.08 11.72
CA HIS A 131 14.67 -8.46 12.53
C HIS A 131 14.63 -6.92 12.49
N HIS A 132 14.38 -6.32 11.33
CA HIS A 132 14.34 -4.86 11.19
C HIS A 132 13.06 -4.20 11.75
N GLY A 133 12.06 -5.01 12.14
CA GLY A 133 10.89 -4.55 12.87
C GLY A 133 9.85 -3.84 12.00
N PHE A 134 9.22 -2.80 12.56
CA PHE A 134 8.04 -2.18 11.97
C PHE A 134 8.33 -1.41 10.67
N ILE A 135 9.47 -0.71 10.56
CA ILE A 135 9.89 -0.06 9.32
C ILE A 135 10.90 -0.95 8.62
N THR A 136 10.60 -1.36 7.40
CA THR A 136 11.50 -2.12 6.54
C THR A 136 12.52 -1.17 5.89
N PRO A 137 13.83 -1.45 5.97
CA PRO A 137 14.84 -0.71 5.23
C PRO A 137 14.56 -0.78 3.73
N VAL A 138 14.74 0.32 3.02
CA VAL A 138 14.46 0.40 1.58
C VAL A 138 15.19 -0.68 0.78
N PRO A 139 16.48 -1.00 1.03
CA PRO A 139 17.18 -2.09 0.33
C PRO A 139 16.55 -3.49 0.50
N LEU A 140 15.75 -3.69 1.55
CA LEU A 140 15.06 -4.95 1.85
C LEU A 140 13.56 -4.90 1.58
N HIS A 141 13.03 -3.76 1.12
CA HIS A 141 11.64 -3.67 0.75
C HIS A 141 11.37 -4.55 -0.46
N TYR A 142 10.34 -5.40 -0.40
CA TYR A 142 10.06 -6.32 -1.51
C TYR A 142 9.84 -5.57 -2.82
N VAL A 143 10.29 -6.16 -3.93
CA VAL A 143 10.17 -5.59 -5.27
C VAL A 143 9.33 -6.51 -6.14
N ARG A 144 8.34 -5.92 -6.81
CA ARG A 144 7.59 -6.58 -7.88
C ARG A 144 7.63 -5.67 -9.12
N ASN A 145 8.37 -6.10 -10.15
CA ASN A 145 8.39 -5.46 -11.45
C ASN A 145 7.79 -6.40 -12.50
N HIS A 146 6.92 -5.88 -13.34
CA HIS A 146 6.37 -6.62 -14.49
C HIS A 146 7.30 -6.54 -15.71
N GLY A 147 8.23 -5.57 -15.75
CA GLY A 147 9.21 -5.40 -16.81
C GLY A 147 10.43 -4.59 -16.37
N THR A 148 11.01 -3.85 -17.32
CA THR A 148 12.18 -2.99 -17.13
C THR A 148 11.86 -1.74 -16.34
N VAL A 149 12.77 -1.39 -15.43
CA VAL A 149 12.67 -0.16 -14.66
C VAL A 149 12.99 1.04 -15.57
N PRO A 150 12.10 2.03 -15.71
CA PRO A 150 12.37 3.23 -16.48
C PRO A 150 13.54 4.03 -15.86
N LYS A 151 14.45 4.51 -16.71
CA LYS A 151 15.46 5.51 -16.32
C LYS A 151 14.78 6.88 -16.27
N ALA A 152 14.29 7.25 -15.10
CA ALA A 152 13.61 8.52 -14.90
C ALA A 152 14.58 9.61 -14.44
N ASP A 153 14.31 10.85 -14.85
CA ASP A 153 14.98 12.05 -14.36
C ASP A 153 13.97 12.94 -13.62
N TRP A 154 14.34 13.46 -12.44
CA TRP A 154 13.44 14.28 -11.62
C TRP A 154 12.96 15.56 -12.32
N SER A 155 13.86 16.23 -13.02
CA SER A 155 13.62 17.53 -13.64
C SER A 155 12.76 17.43 -14.91
N GLU A 156 12.83 16.31 -15.61
CA GLU A 156 12.05 16.06 -16.84
C GLU A 156 10.72 15.34 -16.55
N TRP A 157 10.58 14.72 -15.38
CA TRP A 157 9.40 13.93 -15.08
C TRP A 157 8.16 14.78 -14.85
N THR A 158 7.06 14.29 -15.39
CA THR A 158 5.76 14.95 -15.37
C THR A 158 4.64 13.94 -15.20
N VAL A 159 3.63 14.31 -14.41
CA VAL A 159 2.39 13.56 -14.21
C VAL A 159 1.24 14.31 -14.88
N GLU A 160 0.57 13.66 -15.81
CA GLU A 160 -0.54 14.20 -16.58
C GLU A 160 -1.89 13.83 -15.94
N ILE A 161 -2.79 14.78 -15.78
CA ILE A 161 -4.16 14.59 -15.27
C ILE A 161 -5.13 14.89 -16.41
N THR A 162 -5.91 13.88 -16.83
CA THR A 162 -6.78 13.95 -18.01
C THR A 162 -8.13 13.24 -17.82
N GLY A 163 -8.90 13.13 -18.89
CA GLY A 163 -10.22 12.50 -18.90
C GLY A 163 -11.33 13.47 -18.50
N LEU A 164 -12.23 13.02 -17.63
CA LEU A 164 -13.37 13.79 -17.15
C LEU A 164 -12.96 14.79 -16.04
N VAL A 165 -12.17 15.78 -16.44
CA VAL A 165 -11.65 16.90 -15.63
C VAL A 165 -11.93 18.23 -16.33
N LYS A 166 -12.21 19.29 -15.57
CA LYS A 166 -12.47 20.63 -16.13
C LYS A 166 -11.19 21.29 -16.64
N ARG A 167 -10.07 21.03 -15.97
CA ARG A 167 -8.76 21.61 -16.27
C ARG A 167 -7.72 20.50 -16.36
N PRO A 168 -7.58 19.84 -17.53
CA PRO A 168 -6.46 18.95 -17.77
C PRO A 168 -5.15 19.68 -17.51
N ALA A 169 -4.20 19.00 -16.85
CA ALA A 169 -2.95 19.61 -16.44
C ALA A 169 -1.82 18.59 -16.49
N LYS A 170 -0.60 19.09 -16.59
CA LYS A 170 0.62 18.30 -16.49
C LYS A 170 1.51 18.96 -15.45
N PHE A 171 1.78 18.28 -14.35
CA PHE A 171 2.61 18.80 -13.26
C PHE A 171 4.01 18.22 -13.34
N THR A 172 5.04 19.06 -13.24
CA THR A 172 6.41 18.61 -13.00
C THR A 172 6.57 18.15 -11.55
N MET A 173 7.66 17.44 -11.25
CA MET A 173 7.97 17.08 -9.86
C MET A 173 8.12 18.31 -8.96
N GLU A 174 8.74 19.38 -9.47
CA GLU A 174 8.88 20.66 -8.75
C GLU A 174 7.51 21.26 -8.39
N GLN A 175 6.56 21.26 -9.33
CA GLN A 175 5.21 21.78 -9.08
C GLN A 175 4.44 20.91 -8.09
N LEU A 176 4.62 19.59 -8.14
CA LEU A 176 4.00 18.69 -7.17
C LEU A 176 4.46 18.99 -5.74
N ILE A 177 5.76 19.23 -5.51
CA ILE A 177 6.29 19.47 -4.17
C ILE A 177 6.06 20.90 -3.65
N SER A 178 6.01 21.89 -4.54
CA SER A 178 5.92 23.31 -4.16
C SER A 178 4.49 23.85 -4.11
N GLU A 179 3.60 23.34 -4.97
CA GLU A 179 2.25 23.91 -5.11
C GLU A 179 1.16 23.14 -4.33
N PHE A 180 1.49 22.01 -3.71
CA PHE A 180 0.53 21.18 -3.00
C PHE A 180 1.03 20.80 -1.60
N PRO A 181 0.12 20.60 -0.62
CA PRO A 181 0.51 20.12 0.69
C PRO A 181 1.03 18.68 0.60
N SER A 182 1.98 18.34 1.46
CA SER A 182 2.49 16.96 1.60
C SER A 182 1.94 16.30 2.87
N ARG A 183 1.69 14.99 2.82
CA ARG A 183 1.42 14.15 3.98
C ARG A 183 2.47 13.05 4.08
N GLU A 184 2.77 12.65 5.31
CA GLU A 184 3.75 11.60 5.62
C GLU A 184 3.20 10.64 6.68
N PHE A 185 3.18 9.34 6.39
CA PHE A 185 2.64 8.31 7.28
C PHE A 185 3.13 6.90 6.88
N PRO A 186 3.16 5.94 7.83
CA PRO A 186 3.59 4.58 7.53
C PRO A 186 2.52 3.80 6.76
N VAL A 187 2.93 3.07 5.74
CA VAL A 187 2.05 2.16 4.98
C VAL A 187 2.74 0.83 4.76
N THR A 188 2.03 -0.25 5.11
CA THR A 188 2.41 -1.62 4.75
C THR A 188 1.90 -1.95 3.36
N LEU A 189 2.82 -2.27 2.46
CA LEU A 189 2.53 -2.81 1.14
C LEU A 189 2.54 -4.33 1.23
N VAL A 190 1.54 -4.98 0.61
CA VAL A 190 1.47 -6.44 0.50
C VAL A 190 1.20 -6.83 -0.95
N CYS A 191 2.01 -7.72 -1.50
CA CYS A 191 1.76 -8.30 -2.81
C CYS A 191 0.54 -9.23 -2.75
N ALA A 192 -0.36 -9.17 -3.75
CA ALA A 192 -1.43 -10.14 -3.87
C ALA A 192 -0.92 -11.59 -4.02
N GLY A 193 0.33 -11.75 -4.49
CA GLY A 193 1.00 -13.04 -4.58
C GLY A 193 1.65 -13.52 -3.28
N ASN A 194 1.65 -12.75 -2.18
CA ASN A 194 2.27 -13.17 -0.93
C ASN A 194 1.75 -14.54 -0.48
N ARG A 195 2.65 -15.43 -0.03
CA ARG A 195 2.39 -16.84 0.33
C ARG A 195 1.92 -17.75 -0.83
N ARG A 196 2.05 -17.33 -2.09
CA ARG A 196 1.65 -18.18 -3.24
C ARG A 196 2.38 -19.51 -3.30
N LYS A 197 3.62 -19.61 -2.80
CA LYS A 197 4.36 -20.89 -2.78
C LYS A 197 3.56 -21.97 -2.05
N GLU A 198 2.90 -21.63 -0.95
CA GLU A 198 2.08 -22.58 -0.19
C GLU A 198 0.88 -23.09 -1.00
N GLN A 199 0.24 -22.23 -1.79
CA GLN A 199 -0.81 -22.63 -2.73
C GLN A 199 -0.25 -23.54 -3.83
N ASN A 200 0.90 -23.20 -4.39
CA ASN A 200 1.55 -23.98 -5.45
C ASN A 200 1.99 -25.37 -4.98
N MET A 201 2.32 -25.55 -3.70
CA MET A 201 2.59 -26.87 -3.10
C MET A 201 1.35 -27.76 -3.07
N VAL A 202 0.14 -27.19 -2.96
CA VAL A 202 -1.13 -27.94 -3.04
C VAL A 202 -1.50 -28.20 -4.51
N LYS A 203 -1.46 -27.15 -5.33
CA LYS A 203 -1.71 -27.23 -6.77
C LYS A 203 -1.00 -26.10 -7.49
N GLN A 204 -0.14 -26.44 -8.43
CA GLN A 204 0.62 -25.47 -9.22
C GLN A 204 -0.33 -24.50 -9.95
N THR A 205 -0.16 -23.21 -9.66
CA THR A 205 -0.83 -22.08 -10.33
C THR A 205 0.08 -21.50 -11.43
N ILE A 206 -0.46 -20.58 -12.22
CA ILE A 206 0.29 -19.85 -13.25
C ILE A 206 1.32 -18.86 -12.66
N GLY A 207 1.17 -18.48 -11.38
CA GLY A 207 2.03 -17.49 -10.75
C GLY A 207 3.30 -18.10 -10.17
N PHE A 208 4.41 -17.38 -10.27
CA PHE A 208 5.67 -17.74 -9.62
C PHE A 208 5.54 -17.70 -8.08
N ASN A 209 6.43 -18.44 -7.42
CA ASN A 209 6.44 -18.63 -5.98
C ASN A 209 6.86 -17.35 -5.24
N TRP A 210 6.00 -16.86 -4.35
CA TRP A 210 6.37 -15.99 -3.24
C TRP A 210 6.39 -16.81 -1.96
N GLY A 211 7.38 -16.59 -1.11
CA GLY A 211 7.34 -16.96 0.29
C GLY A 211 6.36 -16.07 1.06
N SER A 212 6.61 -15.90 2.36
CA SER A 212 5.76 -15.10 3.26
C SER A 212 6.25 -13.66 3.43
N ALA A 213 7.27 -13.24 2.66
CA ALA A 213 7.92 -11.94 2.77
C ALA A 213 7.58 -11.00 1.59
N GLY A 214 6.51 -11.28 0.85
CA GLY A 214 5.91 -10.36 -0.12
C GLY A 214 5.17 -9.20 0.54
N VAL A 215 5.75 -8.63 1.61
CA VAL A 215 5.22 -7.58 2.46
C VAL A 215 6.36 -6.72 3.00
N SER A 216 6.18 -5.41 3.06
CA SER A 216 7.14 -4.47 3.64
C SER A 216 6.42 -3.20 4.05
N THR A 217 6.93 -2.52 5.07
CA THR A 217 6.35 -1.29 5.61
C THR A 217 7.37 -0.16 5.49
N SER A 218 6.93 1.00 5.02
CA SER A 218 7.78 2.20 4.95
C SER A 218 6.99 3.43 5.36
N LEU A 219 7.70 4.47 5.78
CA LEU A 219 7.16 5.81 5.90
C LEU A 219 7.10 6.42 4.49
N TRP A 220 5.92 6.82 4.02
CA TRP A 220 5.76 7.39 2.69
C TRP A 220 5.37 8.85 2.80
N LYS A 221 6.05 9.71 2.03
CA LYS A 221 5.71 11.13 1.92
C LYS A 221 5.35 11.50 0.50
N GLY A 222 4.26 12.24 0.36
CA GLY A 222 3.66 12.54 -0.93
C GLY A 222 2.56 13.57 -0.89
N VAL A 223 2.08 13.95 -2.08
CA VAL A 223 0.94 14.86 -2.26
C VAL A 223 -0.37 14.06 -2.20
N PRO A 224 -1.38 14.49 -1.41
CA PRO A 224 -2.70 13.85 -1.44
C PRO A 224 -3.33 13.89 -2.84
N LEU A 225 -3.79 12.74 -3.32
CA LEU A 225 -4.43 12.60 -4.62
C LEU A 225 -5.68 13.48 -4.75
N SER A 226 -6.44 13.63 -3.66
CA SER A 226 -7.65 14.46 -3.60
C SER A 226 -7.38 15.93 -3.91
N GLU A 227 -6.22 16.47 -3.49
CA GLU A 227 -5.83 17.86 -3.75
C GLU A 227 -5.55 18.10 -5.23
N ILE A 228 -4.84 17.17 -5.87
CA ILE A 228 -4.53 17.24 -7.31
C ILE A 228 -5.81 17.13 -8.14
N LEU A 229 -6.66 16.15 -7.82
CA LEU A 229 -7.95 15.97 -8.50
C LEU A 229 -8.90 17.15 -8.26
N GLY A 230 -8.92 17.69 -7.04
CA GLY A 230 -9.67 18.90 -6.69
C GLY A 230 -9.22 20.10 -7.52
N ARG A 231 -7.90 20.30 -7.65
CA ARG A 231 -7.31 21.35 -8.48
C ARG A 231 -7.66 21.18 -9.97
N CYS A 232 -7.66 19.98 -10.52
CA CYS A 232 -8.09 19.75 -11.91
C CYS A 232 -9.62 19.84 -12.11
N GLY A 233 -10.40 19.81 -11.03
CA GLY A 233 -11.85 19.92 -11.06
C GLY A 233 -12.52 18.72 -11.72
N ILE A 234 -12.43 17.54 -11.10
CA ILE A 234 -13.03 16.32 -11.64
C ILE A 234 -14.56 16.42 -11.77
N TYR A 235 -15.13 15.75 -12.79
CA TYR A 235 -16.57 15.74 -13.01
C TYR A 235 -17.30 14.95 -11.92
N SER A 236 -18.55 15.33 -11.64
CA SER A 236 -19.40 14.64 -10.66
C SER A 236 -19.78 13.24 -11.14
N ARG A 237 -20.40 12.44 -10.25
CA ARG A 237 -20.96 11.13 -10.61
C ARG A 237 -21.97 11.23 -11.76
N LYS A 238 -22.79 12.29 -11.78
CA LYS A 238 -23.75 12.57 -12.86
C LYS A 238 -23.04 12.93 -14.19
N GLY A 239 -21.86 13.52 -14.11
CA GLY A 239 -20.99 13.80 -15.26
C GLY A 239 -20.13 12.62 -15.70
N GLY A 240 -20.37 11.40 -15.18
CA GLY A 240 -19.65 10.20 -15.58
C GLY A 240 -18.28 10.00 -14.92
N GLY A 241 -17.82 10.89 -14.04
CA GLY A 241 -16.57 10.68 -13.30
C GLY A 241 -16.78 9.63 -12.21
N LEU A 242 -16.50 8.36 -12.49
CA LEU A 242 -16.75 7.23 -11.58
C LEU A 242 -15.47 6.55 -11.11
N ASN A 243 -14.43 6.56 -11.94
CA ASN A 243 -13.17 5.88 -11.70
C ASN A 243 -11.98 6.82 -11.91
N VAL A 244 -10.90 6.53 -11.21
CA VAL A 244 -9.59 7.17 -11.39
C VAL A 244 -8.62 6.08 -11.79
N CYS A 245 -8.18 6.13 -13.04
CA CYS A 245 -7.19 5.23 -13.63
C CYS A 245 -5.80 5.82 -13.48
N PHE A 246 -4.83 4.94 -13.20
CA PHE A 246 -3.42 5.25 -13.07
C PHE A 246 -2.65 4.46 -14.12
N GLU A 247 -1.69 5.10 -14.75
CA GLU A 247 -0.83 4.52 -15.78
C GLU A 247 0.64 4.81 -15.49
N GLY A 248 1.47 3.77 -15.51
CA GLY A 248 2.92 3.86 -15.35
C GLY A 248 3.63 4.12 -16.69
N ALA A 249 4.93 4.40 -16.64
CA ALA A 249 5.73 4.65 -17.84
C ALA A 249 6.09 3.39 -18.65
N GLU A 250 6.20 2.25 -17.97
CA GLU A 250 6.75 1.00 -18.51
C GLU A 250 5.97 0.48 -19.71
N ASP A 251 6.67 0.04 -20.75
CA ASP A 251 6.11 -0.77 -21.82
C ASP A 251 6.32 -2.24 -21.47
N LEU A 252 5.21 -2.97 -21.29
CA LEU A 252 5.25 -4.33 -20.77
C LEU A 252 4.78 -5.35 -21.80
N PRO A 253 5.30 -6.59 -21.79
CA PRO A 253 4.95 -7.61 -22.78
C PRO A 253 3.47 -8.02 -22.71
N GLY A 254 2.85 -7.94 -21.53
CA GLY A 254 1.43 -8.24 -21.34
C GLY A 254 0.52 -7.25 -22.07
N GLY A 255 -0.60 -7.76 -22.59
CA GLY A 255 -1.59 -6.93 -23.31
C GLY A 255 -1.11 -6.38 -24.65
N GLY A 256 -0.09 -6.98 -25.27
CA GLY A 256 0.41 -6.54 -26.59
C GLY A 256 1.27 -5.28 -26.53
N GLY A 257 2.14 -5.15 -25.51
CA GLY A 257 2.95 -3.94 -25.31
C GLY A 257 2.26 -2.87 -24.46
N SER A 258 1.26 -3.26 -23.66
CA SER A 258 0.46 -2.29 -22.88
C SER A 258 1.23 -1.77 -21.66
N LYS A 259 0.93 -0.53 -21.26
CA LYS A 259 1.47 0.06 -20.03
C LYS A 259 0.86 -0.57 -18.79
N TYR A 260 1.62 -0.58 -17.69
CA TYR A 260 1.05 -0.98 -16.41
C TYR A 260 -0.03 0.02 -16.01
N GLY A 261 -1.25 -0.47 -15.75
CA GLY A 261 -2.36 0.38 -15.37
C GLY A 261 -3.38 -0.33 -14.51
N THR A 262 -4.09 0.47 -13.72
CA THR A 262 -5.18 0.02 -12.86
C THR A 262 -6.05 1.20 -12.48
N SER A 263 -7.21 0.96 -11.88
CA SER A 263 -8.07 2.02 -11.34
C SER A 263 -8.48 1.78 -9.90
N ILE A 264 -8.98 2.86 -9.29
CA ILE A 264 -9.79 2.86 -8.08
C ILE A 264 -11.08 3.65 -8.34
N LYS A 265 -12.10 3.44 -7.50
CA LYS A 265 -13.33 4.25 -7.56
C LYS A 265 -13.01 5.69 -7.16
N LYS A 266 -13.66 6.64 -7.84
CA LYS A 266 -13.52 8.06 -7.56
C LYS A 266 -13.86 8.39 -6.11
N GLU A 267 -14.92 7.80 -5.55
CA GLU A 267 -15.32 8.07 -4.17
C GLU A 267 -14.20 7.73 -3.19
N MET A 268 -13.37 6.72 -3.50
CA MET A 268 -12.20 6.39 -2.69
C MET A 268 -11.04 7.37 -2.95
N ALA A 269 -10.83 7.77 -4.20
CA ALA A 269 -9.77 8.72 -4.57
C ALA A 269 -9.95 10.12 -3.94
N MET A 270 -11.20 10.51 -3.68
CA MET A 270 -11.56 11.82 -3.13
C MET A 270 -11.82 11.82 -1.63
N ASP A 271 -11.79 10.66 -0.98
CA ASP A 271 -12.05 10.51 0.45
C ASP A 271 -10.78 10.89 1.25
N PRO A 272 -10.77 12.02 1.99
CA PRO A 272 -9.59 12.46 2.73
C PRO A 272 -9.16 11.48 3.83
N ALA A 273 -10.06 10.60 4.29
CA ALA A 273 -9.75 9.62 5.33
C ALA A 273 -8.98 8.39 4.81
N ARG A 274 -8.79 8.28 3.49
CA ARG A 274 -8.08 7.15 2.88
C ARG A 274 -6.60 7.41 2.63
N ASP A 275 -6.13 8.64 2.83
CA ASP A 275 -4.72 9.00 2.76
C ASP A 275 -4.04 8.48 1.48
N ILE A 276 -4.66 8.67 0.32
CA ILE A 276 -4.09 8.26 -0.97
C ILE A 276 -3.13 9.36 -1.43
N ILE A 277 -1.87 9.01 -1.66
CA ILE A 277 -0.82 9.98 -2.01
C ILE A 277 -0.07 9.61 -3.28
N LEU A 278 0.35 10.63 -4.02
CA LEU A 278 1.46 10.55 -4.97
C LEU A 278 2.75 10.69 -4.17
N ALA A 279 3.32 9.55 -3.79
CA ALA A 279 4.54 9.50 -3.01
C ALA A 279 5.77 9.77 -3.88
N TYR A 280 6.68 10.61 -3.38
CA TYR A 280 7.97 10.92 -3.99
C TYR A 280 9.14 10.68 -3.01
N MET A 281 8.84 10.32 -1.76
CA MET A 281 9.82 9.88 -0.76
C MET A 281 9.38 8.61 -0.04
N GLN A 282 10.37 7.81 0.35
CA GLN A 282 10.24 6.58 1.13
C GLN A 282 11.31 6.58 2.22
N ASN A 283 10.89 6.43 3.48
CA ASN A 283 11.76 6.46 4.67
C ASN A 283 12.67 7.71 4.73
N GLY A 284 12.16 8.87 4.33
CA GLY A 284 12.89 10.15 4.42
C GLY A 284 13.87 10.42 3.27
N GLU A 285 14.00 9.52 2.30
CA GLU A 285 14.81 9.72 1.09
C GLU A 285 13.92 9.68 -0.17
N LEU A 286 14.45 10.17 -1.30
CA LEU A 286 13.77 10.03 -2.59
C LEU A 286 13.56 8.56 -2.93
N LEU A 287 12.49 8.25 -3.67
CA LEU A 287 12.22 6.88 -4.11
C LEU A 287 13.43 6.28 -4.83
N THR A 288 13.70 4.99 -4.61
CA THR A 288 14.65 4.26 -5.44
C THR A 288 14.01 3.87 -6.78
N PRO A 289 14.82 3.58 -7.82
CA PRO A 289 14.30 3.16 -9.13
C PRO A 289 13.30 2.01 -9.06
N ASP A 290 13.62 0.93 -8.33
CA ASP A 290 12.74 -0.24 -8.17
C ASP A 290 11.43 0.07 -7.43
N HIS A 291 11.38 1.15 -6.66
CA HIS A 291 10.20 1.57 -5.91
C HIS A 291 9.45 2.72 -6.56
N GLY A 292 9.78 3.10 -7.80
CA GLY A 292 8.96 3.99 -8.61
C GLY A 292 9.47 5.43 -8.71
N PHE A 293 10.77 5.67 -8.54
CA PHE A 293 11.36 7.00 -8.78
C PHE A 293 10.91 7.58 -10.12
N PRO A 294 10.45 8.85 -10.17
CA PRO A 294 10.44 9.83 -9.08
C PRO A 294 9.11 9.87 -8.31
N VAL A 295 8.05 9.24 -8.80
CA VAL A 295 6.72 9.29 -8.19
C VAL A 295 5.90 8.01 -8.43
N ARG A 296 5.20 7.60 -7.39
CA ARG A 296 4.26 6.47 -7.41
C ARG A 296 2.96 6.81 -6.69
N ILE A 297 1.91 6.03 -6.95
CA ILE A 297 0.72 6.02 -6.10
C ILE A 297 0.91 5.09 -4.90
N ILE A 298 0.46 5.54 -3.73
CA ILE A 298 0.28 4.74 -2.51
C ILE A 298 -1.21 4.78 -2.14
N VAL A 299 -1.80 3.60 -1.94
CA VAL A 299 -3.23 3.43 -1.59
C VAL A 299 -3.31 2.56 -0.33
N PRO A 300 -3.36 3.14 0.88
CA PRO A 300 -3.42 2.37 2.11
C PRO A 300 -4.55 1.33 2.12
N GLY A 301 -4.27 0.14 2.64
CA GLY A 301 -5.25 -0.96 2.73
C GLY A 301 -5.53 -1.71 1.42
N PHE A 302 -4.82 -1.39 0.33
CA PHE A 302 -4.93 -2.12 -0.94
C PHE A 302 -3.71 -2.99 -1.21
N ILE A 303 -3.90 -4.00 -2.08
CA ILE A 303 -2.80 -4.79 -2.62
C ILE A 303 -1.82 -3.91 -3.41
N GLY A 304 -0.54 -4.28 -3.39
CA GLY A 304 0.52 -3.53 -4.09
C GLY A 304 0.28 -3.35 -5.59
N GLY A 305 -0.51 -4.24 -6.23
CA GLY A 305 -0.92 -4.11 -7.64
C GLY A 305 -1.87 -2.95 -7.94
N ARG A 306 -2.33 -2.19 -6.92
CA ARG A 306 -3.04 -0.92 -7.11
C ARG A 306 -2.14 0.30 -6.93
N MET A 307 -0.89 0.09 -6.50
CA MET A 307 0.08 1.13 -6.18
C MET A 307 1.06 1.35 -7.32
N VAL A 308 0.58 1.93 -8.43
CA VAL A 308 1.32 2.13 -9.68
C VAL A 308 2.60 2.90 -9.44
N LYS A 309 3.72 2.31 -9.87
CA LYS A 309 5.06 2.92 -9.87
C LYS A 309 5.31 3.67 -11.17
N TRP A 310 6.28 4.58 -11.16
CA TRP A 310 6.67 5.37 -12.33
C TRP A 310 5.45 6.04 -12.97
N LEU A 311 4.65 6.71 -12.14
CA LEU A 311 3.35 7.22 -12.52
C LEU A 311 3.49 8.31 -13.59
N LYS A 312 2.79 8.14 -14.72
CA LYS A 312 2.76 9.10 -15.82
C LYS A 312 1.42 9.77 -16.00
N ARG A 313 0.32 9.03 -15.85
CA ARG A 313 -1.02 9.56 -16.13
C ARG A 313 -2.02 9.16 -15.05
N ILE A 314 -2.88 10.12 -14.73
CA ILE A 314 -4.07 9.96 -13.91
C ILE A 314 -5.27 10.36 -14.77
N ILE A 315 -6.19 9.45 -14.99
CA ILE A 315 -7.27 9.61 -15.97
C ILE A 315 -8.60 9.39 -15.25
N VAL A 316 -9.47 10.39 -15.25
CA VAL A 316 -10.82 10.24 -14.69
C VAL A 316 -11.75 9.71 -15.77
N THR A 317 -12.40 8.58 -15.50
CA THR A 317 -13.17 7.82 -16.50
C THR A 317 -14.52 7.35 -15.94
N PRO A 318 -15.48 6.99 -16.81
CA PRO A 318 -16.70 6.33 -16.39
C PRO A 318 -16.49 4.84 -16.10
N GLN A 319 -15.56 4.18 -16.79
CA GLN A 319 -15.25 2.76 -16.60
C GLN A 319 -13.97 2.55 -15.80
N GLU A 320 -13.82 1.36 -15.23
CA GLU A 320 -12.54 0.91 -14.66
C GLU A 320 -11.45 0.85 -15.73
N SER A 321 -10.18 0.78 -15.31
CA SER A 321 -9.04 0.70 -16.22
C SER A 321 -9.17 -0.51 -17.15
N ASP A 322 -8.89 -0.28 -18.44
CA ASP A 322 -8.84 -1.30 -19.48
C ASP A 322 -7.48 -1.97 -19.65
N SER A 323 -6.51 -1.61 -18.81
CA SER A 323 -5.20 -2.25 -18.79
C SER A 323 -5.33 -3.75 -18.61
N TYR A 324 -4.53 -4.49 -19.39
CA TYR A 324 -4.40 -5.93 -19.27
C TYR A 324 -4.16 -6.36 -17.82
N TYR A 325 -3.33 -5.62 -17.08
CA TYR A 325 -2.99 -5.92 -15.68
C TYR A 325 -4.11 -5.64 -14.67
N HIS A 326 -5.11 -4.84 -15.06
CA HIS A 326 -6.31 -4.62 -14.25
C HIS A 326 -7.30 -5.78 -14.40
N TYR A 327 -7.44 -6.30 -15.62
CA TYR A 327 -8.43 -7.33 -15.96
C TYR A 327 -7.91 -8.77 -15.83
N LYS A 328 -6.65 -9.02 -16.23
CA LYS A 328 -6.06 -10.36 -16.37
C LYS A 328 -5.04 -10.71 -15.28
N ASP A 329 -4.77 -9.79 -14.36
CA ASP A 329 -3.89 -9.99 -13.21
C ASP A 329 -4.58 -9.50 -11.92
N ASN A 330 -4.07 -9.91 -10.75
CA ASN A 330 -4.55 -9.50 -9.42
C ASN A 330 -6.05 -9.71 -9.17
N ARG A 331 -6.60 -10.83 -9.66
CA ARG A 331 -7.96 -11.28 -9.38
C ARG A 331 -7.94 -12.66 -8.71
N SER A 332 -8.84 -12.85 -7.75
CA SER A 332 -9.10 -14.17 -7.18
C SER A 332 -10.25 -14.79 -7.94
N GLU A 333 -9.97 -15.82 -8.72
CA GLU A 333 -11.00 -16.62 -9.37
C GLU A 333 -11.53 -17.68 -8.40
N THR A 334 -12.83 -17.96 -8.47
CA THR A 334 -13.43 -19.04 -7.68
C THR A 334 -12.80 -20.37 -8.07
N PRO A 335 -12.27 -21.16 -7.12
CA PRO A 335 -11.82 -22.51 -7.41
C PRO A 335 -12.98 -23.29 -8.04
N ARG A 336 -12.78 -23.94 -9.20
CA ARG A 336 -13.79 -24.82 -9.80
C ARG A 336 -14.06 -26.10 -8.99
N PHE A 337 -13.70 -26.13 -7.71
CA PHE A 337 -13.90 -27.23 -6.78
C PHE A 337 -14.96 -26.88 -5.74
N VAL A 338 -16.19 -26.62 -6.20
CA VAL A 338 -17.40 -26.81 -5.39
C VAL A 338 -18.50 -27.35 -6.29
N SER A 339 -18.31 -28.55 -6.85
CA SER A 339 -19.46 -29.46 -7.00
C SER A 339 -19.50 -30.31 -5.74
N VAL A 340 -20.02 -29.72 -4.66
CA VAL A 340 -20.69 -30.59 -3.68
C VAL A 340 -21.90 -31.11 -4.45
N ARG A 341 -21.77 -32.30 -5.04
CA ARG A 341 -22.93 -33.10 -5.35
C ARG A 341 -23.57 -33.36 -3.99
N TYR A 342 -24.50 -32.50 -3.59
CA TYR A 342 -25.62 -32.97 -2.80
C TYR A 342 -26.32 -33.96 -3.71
N GLN A 343 -25.90 -35.22 -3.63
CA GLN A 343 -26.67 -36.31 -4.14
C GLN A 343 -27.89 -36.34 -3.20
N CYS A 344 -28.89 -35.54 -3.56
CA CYS A 344 -30.22 -35.66 -3.05
C CYS A 344 -30.64 -37.07 -3.49
N CYS A 345 -30.50 -38.06 -2.60
CA CYS A 345 -31.21 -39.32 -2.78
C CYS A 345 -32.67 -38.93 -2.99
N SER A 346 -33.17 -39.14 -4.21
CA SER A 346 -34.60 -39.11 -4.44
C SER A 346 -35.24 -40.09 -3.46
N LEU A 347 -36.36 -39.68 -2.89
CA LEU A 347 -37.19 -40.48 -1.97
C LEU A 347 -37.79 -41.76 -2.60
N GLU A 348 -37.29 -42.20 -3.77
CA GLU A 348 -37.74 -43.39 -4.47
C GLU A 348 -36.91 -44.64 -4.17
N GLU A 349 -35.68 -44.52 -3.65
CA GLU A 349 -34.85 -45.70 -3.32
C GLU A 349 -35.05 -46.23 -1.89
N GLN A 350 -35.79 -45.54 -1.01
CA GLN A 350 -36.12 -46.04 0.34
C GLN A 350 -37.44 -46.83 0.43
N ARG A 351 -38.16 -47.05 -0.69
CA ARG A 351 -39.46 -47.76 -0.67
C ARG A 351 -39.38 -49.29 -0.83
N ASN A 352 -38.19 -49.86 -1.02
CA ASN A 352 -38.04 -51.31 -1.23
C ASN A 352 -37.38 -52.09 -0.08
N HIS A 353 -37.14 -51.47 1.07
CA HIS A 353 -36.64 -52.18 2.26
C HIS A 353 -37.41 -51.80 3.54
N THR A 354 -38.69 -52.16 3.58
CA THR A 354 -39.43 -52.32 4.84
C THR A 354 -40.11 -53.69 4.86
N ARG A 355 -39.32 -54.73 5.12
CA ARG A 355 -39.80 -55.98 5.72
C ARG A 355 -38.70 -56.57 6.59
N GLY A 356 -38.90 -56.48 7.91
CA GLY A 356 -38.29 -57.37 8.90
C GLY A 356 -37.49 -56.68 9.99
N PHE A 357 -38.06 -56.67 11.20
CA PHE A 357 -37.42 -56.85 12.53
C PHE A 357 -36.22 -55.94 12.90
N ALA A 358 -36.39 -54.98 13.81
CA ALA A 358 -36.37 -55.08 15.28
C ALA A 358 -34.96 -54.96 15.90
N GLU A 359 -34.84 -54.01 16.85
CA GLU A 359 -33.79 -53.83 17.87
C GLU A 359 -32.35 -53.51 17.41
N ALA A 360 -31.88 -52.29 17.73
CA ALA A 360 -30.87 -52.08 18.78
C ALA A 360 -30.34 -50.64 18.75
N ASP A 361 -30.29 -50.04 19.94
CA ASP A 361 -29.69 -48.76 20.28
C ASP A 361 -28.23 -48.62 19.86
N SER A 362 -27.82 -47.38 19.53
CA SER A 362 -26.80 -46.62 20.29
C SER A 362 -25.94 -45.67 19.44
N CYS A 363 -25.62 -44.53 20.06
CA CYS A 363 -24.48 -43.65 19.82
C CYS A 363 -24.54 -42.66 18.64
N PHE A 364 -25.22 -41.54 18.92
CA PHE A 364 -24.70 -40.21 18.62
C PHE A 364 -23.35 -39.99 19.34
N ALA A 365 -22.27 -39.73 18.60
CA ALA A 365 -21.17 -38.84 19.03
C ALA A 365 -20.06 -38.75 17.96
N GLY A 366 -19.74 -37.52 17.55
CA GLY A 366 -18.39 -37.12 17.19
C GLY A 366 -18.02 -37.20 15.71
N CYS A 367 -17.88 -36.03 15.08
CA CYS A 367 -16.63 -35.63 14.43
C CYS A 367 -16.67 -34.10 14.24
N PHE A 368 -15.76 -33.44 14.94
CA PHE A 368 -15.30 -32.08 14.66
C PHE A 368 -14.54 -32.03 13.33
#